data_AF-A0A3B9XK81-F1
#
_entry.id   AF-A0A3B9XK81-F1
#
_cell.length_a   1.000
_cell.length_b   1.000
_cell.length_c   1.000
_cell.angle_alpha   90.00
_cell.angle_beta   90.00
_cell.angle_gamma   90.00
#
_symmetry.space_group_name_H-M   'P 1'
#
loop_
_entity.id
_entity.type
_entity.pdbx_description
1 polymer ?
#
loop_
_entity_poly.entity_id
_entity_poly.type
_entity_poly.pdbx_seq_one_letter_code
_entity_poly.pdbx_strand_id
1 'polypeptide(L)'
;MKWFTLLILPLFCFVFYGAYLFQYDLKIIPQELVSQHPYGFYDYKGVLNIHTRESTGSGTHKEVIRAAQDAGLDFISITDLNDFNPDNSLEAYYDNVLVFIDGEYSYLNSRLVNLFATSTEHLHGVGRSQVFFNDLLNSNPK
;
A
#
# COMPACT_ATOMS: atom_id res chain seq x y z
N MET A 1 -6.04 19.45 -57.29
CA MET A 1 -4.69 19.63 -56.71
C MET A 1 -4.67 20.41 -55.40
N LYS A 2 -5.35 21.56 -55.24
CA LYS A 2 -5.30 22.39 -54.01
C LYS A 2 -5.88 21.75 -52.73
N TRP A 3 -6.73 20.73 -52.84
CA TRP A 3 -7.33 20.05 -51.69
C TRP A 3 -6.40 19.02 -51.05
N PHE A 4 -5.55 18.37 -51.85
CA PHE A 4 -4.53 17.46 -51.34
C PHE A 4 -3.47 18.21 -50.51
N THR A 5 -3.09 19.42 -50.92
CA THR A 5 -2.16 20.26 -50.15
C THR A 5 -2.73 20.70 -48.80
N LEU A 6 -4.06 20.86 -48.68
CA LEU A 6 -4.73 21.20 -47.41
C LEU A 6 -4.70 20.07 -46.38
N LEU A 7 -4.60 18.81 -46.81
CA LEU A 7 -4.49 17.65 -45.93
C LEU A 7 -3.04 17.26 -45.64
N ILE A 8 -2.13 17.47 -46.60
CA ILE A 8 -0.71 17.12 -46.46
C ILE A 8 0.00 18.07 -45.48
N LEU A 9 -0.32 19.36 -45.51
CA LEU A 9 0.32 20.36 -44.65
C LEU A 9 0.15 20.08 -43.14
N PRO A 10 -1.06 19.86 -42.60
CA PRO A 10 -1.23 19.57 -41.16
C PRO A 10 -0.61 18.23 -40.77
N LEU A 11 -0.66 17.22 -41.65
CA LEU A 11 0.01 15.93 -41.41
C LEU A 11 1.52 16.12 -41.30
N PHE A 12 2.09 16.94 -42.18
CA PHE A 12 3.51 17.27 -42.14
C PHE A 12 3.86 18.04 -40.86
N CYS A 13 3.08 19.06 -40.49
CA CYS A 13 3.27 19.76 -39.22
C CYS A 13 3.20 18.83 -38.00
N PHE A 14 2.25 17.87 -38.00
CA PHE A 14 2.11 16.89 -36.92
C PHE A 14 3.33 15.98 -36.81
N VAL A 15 3.82 15.43 -37.93
CA VAL A 15 5.00 14.56 -37.95
C VAL A 15 6.26 15.32 -37.52
N PHE A 16 6.45 16.55 -37.99
CA PHE A 16 7.60 17.37 -37.60
C PHE A 16 7.55 17.78 -36.13
N TYR A 17 6.37 18.10 -35.62
CA TYR A 17 6.16 18.39 -34.21
C TYR A 17 6.44 17.17 -33.32
N GLY A 18 5.99 15.97 -33.74
CA GLY A 18 6.31 14.72 -33.05
C GLY A 18 7.81 14.41 -33.05
N ALA A 19 8.48 14.60 -34.19
CA ALA A 19 9.94 14.44 -34.30
C ALA A 19 10.70 15.47 -33.43
N TYR A 20 10.19 16.69 -33.33
CA TYR A 20 10.73 17.73 -32.45
C TYR A 20 10.58 17.36 -30.97
N LEU A 21 9.40 16.87 -30.56
CA LEU A 21 9.18 16.39 -29.18
C LEU A 21 10.04 15.17 -28.83
N PHE A 22 10.29 14.28 -29.80
CA PHE A 22 11.15 13.10 -29.60
C PHE A 22 12.62 13.47 -29.32
N GLN A 23 13.07 14.65 -29.75
CA GLN A 23 14.42 15.15 -29.45
C GLN A 23 14.54 15.70 -28.02
N TYR A 24 13.42 15.93 -27.33
CA TYR A 24 13.45 16.28 -25.92
C TYR A 24 13.65 15.02 -25.09
N ASP A 25 14.88 14.83 -24.62
CA ASP A 25 15.12 13.98 -23.46
C ASP A 25 14.38 14.58 -22.27
N LEU A 26 13.17 14.06 -22.01
CA LEU A 26 12.47 14.31 -20.77
C LEU A 26 13.34 13.78 -19.63
N LYS A 27 14.17 14.67 -19.09
CA LYS A 27 14.88 14.43 -17.85
C LYS A 27 13.84 14.38 -16.74
N ILE A 28 13.33 13.19 -16.48
CA ILE A 28 12.68 12.86 -15.23
C ILE A 28 13.78 13.01 -14.19
N ILE A 29 13.91 14.20 -13.61
CA ILE A 29 14.77 14.41 -12.45
C ILE A 29 14.09 13.62 -11.34
N PRO A 30 14.65 12.48 -10.88
CA PRO A 30 14.12 11.86 -9.68
C PRO A 30 14.26 12.93 -8.60
N GLN A 31 13.12 13.37 -8.07
CA GLN A 31 13.14 14.24 -6.91
C GLN A 31 13.70 13.37 -5.79
N GLU A 32 15.00 13.49 -5.52
CA GLU A 32 15.58 12.97 -4.29
C GLU A 32 14.88 13.72 -3.16
N LEU A 33 13.87 13.09 -2.58
CA LEU A 33 13.24 13.52 -1.35
C LEU A 33 14.30 13.38 -0.25
N VAL A 34 15.22 14.34 -0.18
CA VAL A 34 16.11 14.48 0.96
C VAL A 34 15.22 14.94 2.11
N SER A 35 14.74 13.98 2.89
CA SER A 35 14.01 14.23 4.13
C SER A 35 14.89 15.11 5.01
N GLN A 36 14.48 16.36 5.23
CA GLN A 36 15.12 17.19 6.24
C GLN A 36 14.62 16.70 7.59
N HIS A 37 15.44 15.84 8.22
CA HIS A 37 15.07 15.22 9.48
C HIS A 37 14.99 16.28 10.60
N PRO A 38 13.83 16.45 11.27
CA PRO A 38 13.72 17.38 12.39
C PRO A 38 14.64 16.95 13.54
N TYR A 39 15.36 17.90 14.11
CA TYR A 39 16.29 17.61 15.20
C TYR A 39 15.59 16.95 16.40
N GLY A 40 16.12 15.82 16.87
CA GLY A 40 15.61 15.10 18.04
C GLY A 40 14.54 14.05 17.76
N PHE A 41 14.21 13.77 16.50
CA PHE A 41 13.36 12.66 16.10
C PHE A 41 14.20 11.48 15.58
N TYR A 42 13.55 10.36 15.30
CA TYR A 42 14.13 9.22 14.58
C TYR A 42 13.16 8.84 13.46
N ASP A 43 13.68 8.63 12.24
CA ASP A 43 12.89 8.15 11.12
C ASP A 43 12.87 6.63 11.13
N TYR A 44 11.67 6.06 11.12
CA TYR A 44 11.44 4.62 11.01
C TYR A 44 10.72 4.31 9.70
N LYS A 45 11.18 3.29 9.00
CA LYS A 45 10.60 2.80 7.74
C LYS A 45 9.81 1.54 8.03
N GLY A 46 8.57 1.50 7.59
CA GLY A 46 7.76 0.30 7.72
C GLY A 46 6.68 0.18 6.66
N VAL A 47 6.09 -1.00 6.62
CA VAL A 47 5.00 -1.34 5.70
C VAL A 47 3.82 -1.84 6.54
N LEU A 48 2.65 -1.24 6.33
CA LEU A 48 1.46 -1.46 7.15
C LEU A 48 0.39 -2.33 6.49
N ASN A 49 0.60 -2.73 5.24
CA ASN A 49 -0.38 -3.52 4.50
C ASN A 49 0.32 -4.66 3.79
N ILE A 50 0.36 -5.81 4.47
CA ILE A 50 1.03 -7.02 3.97
C ILE A 50 0.07 -8.18 4.11
N HIS A 51 -0.07 -8.96 3.04
CA HIS A 51 -0.80 -10.22 3.05
C HIS A 51 0.19 -11.39 2.93
N THR A 52 -0.05 -12.43 3.72
CA THR A 52 0.64 -13.71 3.67
C THR A 52 -0.23 -14.76 2.98
N ARG A 53 0.25 -16.00 2.97
CA ARG A 53 -0.50 -17.17 2.50
C ARG A 53 -1.75 -17.48 3.31
N GLU A 54 -1.92 -16.90 4.50
CA GLU A 54 -3.13 -17.09 5.30
C GLU A 54 -4.34 -16.33 4.72
N SER A 55 -4.14 -15.35 3.82
CA SER A 55 -5.23 -14.74 3.05
C SER A 55 -5.01 -14.76 1.52
N THR A 56 -4.39 -13.73 0.96
CA THR A 56 -4.32 -13.44 -0.48
C THR A 56 -2.89 -13.23 -0.97
N GLY A 57 -1.92 -13.28 -0.05
CA GLY A 57 -0.50 -13.22 -0.36
C GLY A 57 0.06 -14.58 -0.77
N SER A 58 1.31 -14.56 -1.24
CA SER A 58 2.02 -15.76 -1.71
C SER A 58 3.15 -16.22 -0.80
N GLY A 59 3.63 -15.36 0.12
CA GLY A 59 4.69 -15.67 1.07
C GLY A 59 4.17 -16.13 2.43
N THR A 60 4.91 -17.01 3.09
CA THR A 60 4.69 -17.32 4.51
C THR A 60 5.12 -16.16 5.40
N HIS A 61 4.64 -16.11 6.65
CA HIS A 61 5.10 -15.14 7.66
C HIS A 61 6.63 -15.03 7.73
N LYS A 62 7.35 -16.16 7.75
CA LYS A 62 8.81 -16.18 7.82
C LYS A 62 9.48 -15.58 6.59
N GLU A 63 8.96 -15.85 5.39
CA GLU A 63 9.49 -15.29 4.15
C GLU A 63 9.23 -13.78 4.08
N VAL A 64 8.07 -13.33 4.54
CA VAL A 64 7.73 -11.90 4.63
C VAL A 64 8.64 -11.16 5.61
N ILE A 65 8.83 -11.71 6.82
CA ILE A 65 9.72 -11.13 7.83
C ILE A 65 11.15 -11.03 7.29
N ARG A 66 11.64 -12.09 6.64
CA ARG A 66 12.96 -12.10 6.01
C ARG A 66 13.08 -11.04 4.91
N ALA A 67 12.07 -10.91 4.05
CA ALA A 67 12.07 -9.89 3.01
C ALA A 67 12.07 -8.47 3.59
N ALA A 68 11.39 -8.25 4.73
CA ALA A 68 11.42 -6.98 5.44
C ALA A 68 12.80 -6.65 6.03
N GLN A 69 13.49 -7.66 6.59
CA GLN A 69 14.88 -7.54 7.06
C GLN A 69 15.82 -7.20 5.89
N ASP A 70 15.74 -7.93 4.78
CA ASP A 70 16.56 -7.72 3.58
C ASP A 70 16.32 -6.33 2.96
N ALA A 71 15.09 -5.80 3.07
CA ALA A 71 14.73 -4.45 2.64
C ALA A 71 15.16 -3.35 3.65
N GLY A 72 15.70 -3.71 4.81
CA GLY A 72 16.12 -2.78 5.85
C GLY A 72 14.96 -1.96 6.43
N LEU A 73 13.79 -2.58 6.59
CA LEU A 73 12.66 -2.00 7.32
C LEU A 73 12.91 -2.08 8.83
N ASP A 74 12.28 -1.19 9.58
CA ASP A 74 12.33 -1.14 11.03
C ASP A 74 11.11 -1.84 11.66
N PHE A 75 9.96 -1.81 10.95
CA PHE A 75 8.75 -2.50 11.38
C PHE A 75 7.87 -2.91 10.20
N ILE A 76 7.03 -3.93 10.41
CA ILE A 76 5.97 -4.33 9.51
C ILE A 76 4.70 -4.65 10.29
N SER A 77 3.55 -4.44 9.64
CA SER A 77 2.26 -4.94 10.12
C SER A 77 1.69 -5.87 9.05
N ILE A 78 1.45 -7.11 9.46
CA ILE A 78 0.82 -8.13 8.63
C ILE A 78 -0.69 -7.99 8.84
N THR A 79 -1.42 -7.80 7.74
CA THR A 79 -2.84 -7.45 7.72
C THR A 79 -3.58 -8.42 6.81
N ASP A 80 -3.57 -9.71 7.16
CA ASP A 80 -4.24 -10.74 6.38
C ASP A 80 -5.76 -10.47 6.29
N LEU A 81 -6.29 -10.66 5.08
CA LEU A 81 -7.67 -10.32 4.73
C LEU A 81 -8.67 -11.31 5.34
N ASN A 82 -9.54 -10.80 6.20
CA ASN A 82 -10.56 -11.56 6.93
C ASN A 82 -9.98 -12.74 7.72
N ASP A 83 -8.74 -12.60 8.23
CA ASP A 83 -8.25 -13.52 9.24
C ASP A 83 -8.88 -13.16 10.59
N PHE A 84 -9.76 -14.06 11.07
CA PHE A 84 -10.49 -13.90 12.34
C PHE A 84 -9.83 -14.65 13.49
N ASN A 85 -8.76 -15.39 13.23
CA ASN A 85 -8.00 -16.09 14.27
C ASN A 85 -6.50 -16.01 13.95
N PRO A 86 -5.94 -14.79 13.94
CA PRO A 86 -4.53 -14.60 13.63
C PRO A 86 -3.64 -15.19 14.72
N ASP A 87 -2.46 -15.65 14.33
CA ASP A 87 -1.45 -16.16 15.26
C ASP A 87 -0.65 -15.00 15.89
N ASN A 88 -1.19 -14.43 16.97
CA ASN A 88 -0.55 -13.33 17.70
C ASN A 88 0.79 -13.73 18.36
N SER A 89 1.16 -15.03 18.39
CA SER A 89 2.49 -15.43 18.87
C SER A 89 3.62 -14.96 17.96
N LEU A 90 3.28 -14.50 16.75
CA LEU A 90 4.20 -13.91 15.78
C LEU A 90 4.46 -12.41 16.03
N GLU A 91 3.77 -11.77 16.97
CA GLU A 91 4.06 -10.38 17.34
C GLU A 91 5.33 -10.31 18.19
N ALA A 92 6.43 -9.89 17.58
CA ALA A 92 7.73 -9.80 18.25
C ALA A 92 8.73 -8.98 17.45
N TYR A 93 9.88 -8.74 18.06
CA TYR A 93 11.09 -8.38 17.33
C TYR A 93 11.73 -9.60 16.69
N TYR A 94 12.00 -9.52 15.40
CA TYR A 94 12.80 -10.47 14.62
C TYR A 94 14.08 -9.76 14.16
N ASP A 95 15.13 -9.89 14.96
CA ASP A 95 16.38 -9.14 14.84
C ASP A 95 16.14 -7.62 14.86
N ASN A 96 16.18 -6.96 13.70
CA ASN A 96 16.03 -5.52 13.54
C ASN A 96 14.63 -5.08 13.06
N VAL A 97 13.69 -6.01 12.88
CA VAL A 97 12.32 -5.71 12.42
C VAL A 97 11.32 -6.02 13.52
N LEU A 98 10.51 -5.03 13.90
CA LEU A 98 9.32 -5.24 14.74
C LEU A 98 8.13 -5.72 13.89
N VAL A 99 7.49 -6.81 14.28
CA VAL A 99 6.37 -7.39 13.56
C VAL A 99 5.09 -7.24 14.39
N PHE A 100 4.05 -6.69 13.76
CA PHE A 100 2.69 -6.64 14.27
C PHE A 100 1.79 -7.59 13.49
N ILE A 101 0.81 -8.16 14.18
CA ILE A 101 -0.22 -9.02 13.61
C ILE A 101 -1.54 -8.27 13.75
N ASP A 102 -1.93 -7.63 12.65
CA ASP A 102 -3.13 -6.81 12.53
C ASP A 102 -4.09 -7.45 11.51
N GLY A 103 -5.21 -6.79 11.22
CA GLY A 103 -6.24 -7.36 10.33
C GLY A 103 -6.68 -6.40 9.25
N GLU A 104 -6.87 -6.90 8.04
CA GLU A 104 -7.68 -6.22 7.01
C GLU A 104 -9.04 -6.92 6.91
N TYR A 105 -10.14 -6.17 6.95
CA TYR A 105 -11.49 -6.75 6.93
C TYR A 105 -12.33 -6.19 5.80
N SER A 106 -13.08 -7.07 5.14
CA SER A 106 -13.99 -6.69 4.05
C SER A 106 -15.20 -5.93 4.58
N TYR A 107 -15.49 -4.76 4.00
CA TYR A 107 -16.61 -3.92 4.38
C TYR A 107 -17.36 -3.40 3.15
N LEU A 108 -18.56 -3.93 2.88
CA LEU A 108 -19.33 -3.64 1.66
C LEU A 108 -18.48 -3.86 0.40
N ASN A 109 -18.17 -2.78 -0.33
CA ASN A 109 -17.31 -2.77 -1.52
C ASN A 109 -15.91 -2.18 -1.26
N SER A 110 -15.49 -2.15 0.01
CA SER A 110 -14.23 -1.60 0.48
C SER A 110 -13.56 -2.54 1.49
N ARG A 111 -12.47 -2.09 2.10
CA ARG A 111 -11.73 -2.79 3.14
C ARG A 111 -11.31 -1.83 4.23
N LEU A 112 -11.30 -2.33 5.46
CA LEU A 112 -10.86 -1.58 6.64
C LEU A 112 -9.64 -2.27 7.21
N VAL A 113 -8.56 -1.50 7.39
CA VAL A 113 -7.36 -1.95 8.09
C VAL A 113 -7.53 -1.60 9.56
N ASN A 114 -7.42 -2.60 10.43
CA ASN A 114 -7.53 -2.47 11.87
C ASN A 114 -6.14 -2.68 12.48
N LEU A 115 -5.49 -1.58 12.86
CA LEU A 115 -4.13 -1.58 13.41
C LEU A 115 -4.15 -1.44 14.93
N PHE A 116 -3.26 -2.17 15.61
CA PHE A 116 -3.00 -2.09 17.05
C PHE A 116 -4.23 -2.36 17.93
N ALA A 117 -5.15 -3.20 17.43
CA ALA A 117 -6.36 -3.54 18.16
C ALA A 117 -6.05 -4.42 19.37
N THR A 118 -6.43 -3.99 20.57
CA THR A 118 -6.20 -4.74 21.82
C THR A 118 -7.00 -6.06 21.88
N SER A 119 -8.08 -6.16 21.11
CA SER A 119 -8.88 -7.38 20.96
C SER A 119 -9.62 -7.37 19.63
N THR A 120 -9.64 -8.52 18.97
CA THR A 120 -10.43 -8.79 17.76
C THR A 120 -11.61 -9.72 18.03
N GLU A 121 -11.93 -10.03 19.31
CA GLU A 121 -13.03 -10.93 19.70
C GLU A 121 -14.43 -10.45 19.25
N HIS A 122 -14.58 -9.20 18.82
CA HIS A 122 -15.84 -8.72 18.26
C HIS A 122 -15.94 -8.97 16.74
N LEU A 123 -14.81 -9.25 16.08
CA LEU A 123 -14.68 -9.51 14.65
C LEU A 123 -14.72 -11.02 14.42
N HIS A 124 -15.93 -11.56 14.26
CA HIS A 124 -16.13 -12.98 13.97
C HIS A 124 -16.86 -13.20 12.66
N GLY A 125 -16.12 -13.57 11.62
CA GLY A 125 -16.70 -13.79 10.31
C GLY A 125 -17.09 -12.49 9.61
N VAL A 126 -17.25 -12.58 8.29
CA VAL A 126 -17.48 -11.39 7.43
C VAL A 126 -18.78 -10.68 7.81
N GLY A 127 -19.87 -11.41 8.02
CA GLY A 127 -21.17 -10.81 8.30
C GLY A 127 -21.22 -10.01 9.60
N ARG A 128 -20.72 -10.59 10.71
CA ARG A 128 -20.72 -9.90 12.02
C ARG A 128 -19.78 -8.71 12.01
N SER A 129 -18.62 -8.86 11.39
CA SER A 129 -17.64 -7.78 11.28
C SER A 129 -18.20 -6.60 10.49
N GLN A 130 -18.94 -6.85 9.40
CA GLN A 130 -19.62 -5.78 8.65
C GLN A 130 -20.67 -5.05 9.47
N VAL A 131 -21.48 -5.76 10.26
CA VAL A 131 -22.45 -5.12 11.15
C VAL A 131 -21.74 -4.27 12.19
N PHE A 132 -20.68 -4.80 12.81
CA PHE A 132 -19.88 -4.07 13.78
C PHE A 132 -19.27 -2.79 13.20
N PHE A 133 -18.65 -2.87 12.01
CA PHE A 133 -18.09 -1.70 11.36
C PHE A 133 -19.16 -0.69 10.95
N ASN A 134 -20.33 -1.15 10.51
CA ASN A 134 -21.44 -0.26 10.20
C ASN A 134 -21.91 0.48 11.46
N ASP A 135 -22.01 -0.20 12.60
CA ASP A 135 -22.37 0.43 13.87
C ASP A 135 -21.29 1.43 14.32
N LEU A 136 -20.01 1.06 14.23
CA LEU A 136 -18.88 1.92 14.59
C LEU A 136 -18.81 3.19 13.74
N LEU A 137 -18.93 3.06 12.42
CA LEU A 137 -18.84 4.19 11.48
C LEU A 137 -20.08 5.09 11.51
N ASN A 138 -21.25 4.55 11.85
CA ASN A 138 -22.47 5.34 12.03
C ASN A 138 -22.58 5.96 13.44
N SER A 139 -21.91 5.38 14.43
CA SER A 139 -21.78 5.99 15.75
C SER A 139 -20.87 7.21 15.63
N ASN A 140 -21.47 8.39 15.46
CA ASN A 140 -20.74 9.65 15.54
C ASN A 140 -19.94 9.68 16.86
N PRO A 141 -18.61 9.84 16.84
CA PRO A 141 -17.89 10.22 18.05
C PRO A 141 -18.38 11.63 18.41
N LYS A 142 -19.23 11.71 19.42
CA LYS A 142 -19.56 12.98 20.08
C LYS A 142 -18.40 13.41 20.97
#